data_AF-A0A9E4AA88-F1
#
_entry.id   AF-A0A9E4AA88-F1
#
_cell.length_a   1.000
_cell.length_b   1.000
_cell.length_c   1.000
_cell.angle_alpha   90.00
_cell.angle_beta   90.00
_cell.angle_gamma   90.00
#
_symmetry.space_group_name_H-M   'P 1'
#
loop_
_entity.id
_entity.type
_entity.pdbx_description
1 polymer ?
#
loop_
_entity_poly.entity_id
_entity_poly.type
_entity_poly.pdbx_seq_one_letter_code
_entity_poly.pdbx_strand_id
1 'polypeptide(L)' 'MNTVLKSTLVCVSLVALGLIFTHPGYTKIELADEDIVGIWLFDEADGAAIVDASGHHADGTINNITAGGVTREPGKFGGA' A
#
# COMPACT_ATOMS: atom_id res chain seq x y z
N MET A 1 35.37 19.41 29.10
CA MET A 1 34.03 18.82 28.86
C MET A 1 33.42 18.43 30.20
N ASN A 2 32.35 19.11 30.63
CA ASN A 2 31.69 18.96 31.93
C ASN A 2 30.69 17.79 31.94
N THR A 3 30.39 17.27 33.13
CA THR A 3 29.60 16.03 33.34
C THR A 3 28.19 16.11 32.74
N VAL A 4 27.59 17.31 32.76
CA VAL A 4 26.28 17.58 32.14
C VAL A 4 26.32 17.39 30.62
N LEU A 5 27.34 17.93 29.94
CA LEU A 5 27.49 17.79 28.49
C LEU A 5 27.70 16.33 28.06
N LYS A 6 28.44 15.54 28.85
CA LYS A 6 28.61 14.10 28.62
C LYS A 6 27.28 13.35 28.76
N SER A 7 26.50 13.63 29.81
CA SER A 7 25.20 12.99 30.03
C SER A 7 24.20 13.32 28.93
N THR A 8 24.14 14.58 28.49
CA THR A 8 23.25 15.00 27.41
C THR A 8 23.61 14.32 26.09
N LEU A 9 24.91 14.21 25.77
CA LEU A 9 25.36 13.53 24.55
C LEU A 9 24.97 12.04 24.56
N VAL A 10 25.09 11.37 25.71
CA VAL A 10 24.66 9.98 25.89
C VAL A 10 23.15 9.84 25.67
N CYS A 11 22.34 10.71 26.27
CA CYS A 11 20.88 10.66 26.09
C CYS A 11 20.46 10.89 24.63
N VAL A 12 21.03 11.89 23.96
CA VAL A 12 20.71 12.20 22.56
C VAL A 12 21.13 11.08 21.62
N SER A 13 22.29 10.47 21.85
CA SER A 13 22.73 9.31 21.07
C SER A 13 21.84 8.08 21.29
N LEU A 14 21.36 7.84 22.52
CA LEU A 14 20.41 6.77 22.82
C LEU A 14 19.06 6.95 22.11
N VAL A 15 18.53 8.18 22.10
CA VAL A 15 17.29 8.50 21.39
C VAL A 15 17.47 8.37 19.88
N ALA A 16 18.58 8.87 19.32
CA ALA A 16 18.88 8.75 17.90
C ALA A 16 19.01 7.28 17.46
N LEU A 17 19.69 6.44 18.25
CA LEU A 17 19.76 5.00 18.02
C LEU A 17 18.38 4.35 18.06
N GLY A 18 17.55 4.67 19.05
CA GLY A 18 16.18 4.13 19.14
C GLY A 18 15.30 4.46 17.92
N LEU A 19 15.43 5.66 17.36
CA LEU A 19 14.69 6.08 16.17
C LEU A 19 15.17 5.41 14.87
N ILE A 20 16.42 4.93 14.81
CA ILE A 20 16.91 4.17 13.64
C ILE A 20 16.29 2.77 13.61
N PHE A 21 15.99 2.20 14.78
CA PHE A 21 15.35 0.88 14.90
C PHE A 21 13.83 0.91 14.80
N THR A 22 13.19 2.10 14.77
CA THR A 22 11.78 2.20 14.38
C THR A 22 11.69 2.04 12.87
N HIS A 23 11.77 0.78 12.40
CA HIS A 23 11.34 0.46 11.05
C HIS A 23 9.85 0.82 10.96
N PRO A 24 9.40 1.69 10.04
CA PRO A 24 7.98 1.78 9.75
C PRO A 24 7.55 0.35 9.43
N GLY A 25 6.63 -0.20 10.23
CA GLY A 25 6.04 -1.51 9.98
C GLY A 25 5.22 -1.40 8.71
N TYR A 26 5.88 -1.41 7.55
CA TYR A 26 5.24 -1.82 6.33
C TYR A 26 4.85 -3.27 6.62
N THR A 27 3.56 -3.54 6.69
CA THR A 27 3.08 -4.92 6.57
C THR A 27 3.58 -5.40 5.22
N LYS A 28 4.74 -6.08 5.21
CA LYS A 28 5.21 -6.84 4.06
C LYS A 28 4.16 -7.92 3.88
N ILE A 29 3.22 -7.67 2.98
CA ILE A 29 2.32 -8.69 2.51
C ILE A 29 3.18 -9.53 1.57
N GLU A 30 3.89 -10.52 2.14
CA GLU A 30 4.54 -11.58 1.38
C GLU A 30 3.45 -12.58 1.00
N LEU A 31 2.55 -12.13 0.11
CA LEU A 31 1.73 -13.06 -0.65
C LEU A 31 2.68 -13.70 -1.66
N ALA A 32 2.90 -15.00 -1.54
CA ALA A 32 3.44 -15.72 -2.68
C ALA A 32 2.46 -15.55 -3.83
N ASP A 33 2.96 -15.53 -5.07
CA ASP A 33 2.11 -15.31 -6.26
C ASP A 33 0.91 -16.27 -6.24
N GLU A 34 1.15 -17.53 -5.87
CA GLU A 34 0.17 -18.60 -5.67
C GLU A 34 -0.94 -18.33 -4.64
N ASP A 35 -0.73 -17.44 -3.67
CA ASP A 35 -1.74 -17.08 -2.65
C ASP A 35 -2.69 -15.97 -3.13
N ILE A 36 -2.36 -15.30 -4.24
CA ILE A 36 -3.16 -14.22 -4.81
C ILE A 36 -4.19 -14.82 -5.75
N VAL A 37 -5.48 -14.58 -5.49
CA VAL A 37 -6.55 -15.00 -6.41
C VAL A 37 -6.75 -14.00 -7.55
N GLY A 38 -6.52 -12.72 -7.29
CA GLY A 38 -6.65 -11.64 -8.26
C GLY A 38 -6.27 -10.28 -7.67
N ILE A 39 -5.91 -9.33 -8.53
CA ILE A 39 -5.65 -7.93 -8.18
C ILE A 39 -6.46 -7.06 -9.13
N TRP A 40 -7.39 -6.26 -8.61
CA TRP A 40 -8.18 -5.34 -9.41
C TRP A 40 -7.79 -3.90 -9.09
N LEU A 41 -7.03 -3.28 -10.00
CA LEU A 41 -6.50 -1.92 -9.85
C LEU A 41 -7.44 -0.85 -10.42
N PHE A 42 -8.50 -1.25 -11.11
CA PHE A 42 -9.50 -0.34 -11.65
C PHE A 42 -8.95 0.71 -12.64
N ASP A 43 -7.87 0.40 -13.37
CA ASP A 43 -7.19 1.29 -14.32
C ASP A 43 -7.92 1.46 -15.67
N GLU A 44 -9.04 0.77 -15.87
CA GLU A 44 -9.88 0.97 -17.05
C GLU A 44 -10.50 2.37 -17.04
N ALA A 45 -10.66 2.98 -18.23
CA ALA A 45 -11.20 4.32 -18.34
C ALA A 45 -12.64 4.44 -17.80
N ASP A 46 -13.49 3.46 -18.12
CA ASP A 46 -14.86 3.35 -17.64
C ASP A 46 -15.42 1.94 -17.87
N GLY A 47 -16.65 1.71 -17.41
CA GLY A 47 -17.42 0.52 -17.76
C GLY A 47 -17.44 -0.58 -16.70
N ALA A 48 -18.11 -1.66 -17.06
CA ALA A 48 -18.40 -2.79 -16.16
C ALA A 48 -17.25 -3.79 -16.02
N ALA A 49 -16.35 -3.82 -17.01
CA ALA A 49 -15.24 -4.76 -17.04
C ALA A 49 -14.17 -4.33 -16.03
N ILE A 50 -13.60 -5.33 -15.33
CA ILE A 50 -12.49 -5.15 -14.40
C ILE A 50 -11.43 -6.18 -14.76
N VAL A 51 -10.23 -5.72 -15.13
CA VAL A 51 -9.13 -6.58 -15.53
C VAL A 51 -8.33 -6.97 -14.29
N ASP A 52 -7.96 -8.24 -14.22
CA ASP A 52 -7.06 -8.77 -13.21
C ASP A 52 -5.60 -8.45 -13.57
N ALA A 53 -4.93 -7.70 -12.69
CA ALA A 53 -3.53 -7.31 -12.80
C ALA A 53 -2.56 -8.34 -12.19
N SER A 54 -3.06 -9.40 -11.54
CA SER A 54 -2.20 -10.45 -10.97
C SER A 54 -1.62 -11.39 -12.02
N GLY A 55 -2.26 -11.51 -13.18
CA GLY A 55 -1.89 -12.49 -14.22
C GLY A 55 -2.57 -13.85 -14.06
N HIS A 56 -3.50 -13.98 -13.10
CA HIS A 56 -4.27 -15.21 -12.87
C HIS A 56 -5.58 -15.29 -13.66
N HIS A 57 -5.85 -14.29 -14.50
CA HIS A 57 -7.03 -14.21 -15.35
C HIS A 57 -8.34 -14.21 -14.54
N ALA A 58 -8.31 -13.64 -13.34
CA ALA A 58 -9.48 -13.46 -12.48
C ALA A 58 -10.29 -12.20 -12.86
N ASP A 59 -10.52 -11.99 -14.16
CA ASP A 59 -11.25 -10.82 -14.65
C ASP A 59 -12.69 -10.78 -14.11
N GLY A 60 -13.17 -9.58 -13.81
CA GLY A 60 -14.47 -9.32 -13.23
C GLY A 60 -15.42 -8.58 -14.15
N THR A 61 -16.71 -8.67 -13.86
CA THR A 61 -17.73 -7.79 -14.44
C THR A 61 -18.66 -7.30 -13.34
N ILE A 62 -18.79 -5.98 -13.21
CA ILE A 62 -19.73 -5.35 -12.30
C ILE A 62 -21.14 -5.52 -12.87
N ASN A 63 -21.97 -6.27 -12.14
CA ASN A 63 -23.35 -6.53 -12.52
C ASN A 63 -24.29 -5.41 -12.03
N ASN A 64 -25.47 -5.30 -12.65
CA ASN A 64 -26.52 -4.33 -12.28
C ASN A 64 -26.11 -2.85 -12.39
N ILE A 65 -25.32 -2.50 -13.40
CA ILE A 65 -24.98 -1.11 -13.70
C ILE A 65 -26.17 -0.41 -14.38
N THR A 66 -26.58 0.72 -13.80
CA THR A 66 -27.46 1.70 -14.47
C THR A 66 -26.62 2.58 -15.39
N ALA A 67 -27.19 3.20 -16.43
CA ALA A 67 -26.48 4.16 -17.28
C ALA A 67 -25.75 5.23 -16.44
N GLY A 68 -24.42 5.32 -16.57
CA GLY A 68 -23.53 6.17 -15.75
C GLY A 68 -23.04 5.53 -14.43
N GLY A 69 -23.29 4.25 -14.19
CA GLY A 69 -23.20 3.63 -12.87
C GLY A 69 -21.81 3.23 -12.37
N VAL A 70 -20.77 3.28 -13.20
CA VAL A 70 -19.38 3.09 -12.75
C VAL A 70 -18.53 4.20 -13.33
N THR A 71 -18.14 5.13 -12.45
CA THR A 71 -17.16 6.18 -12.70
C THR A 71 -15.88 5.81 -11.98
N ARG A 72 -14.73 6.11 -12.59
CA ARG A 72 -13.42 5.88 -11.98
C ARG A 72 -12.78 7.20 -11.61
N GLU A 73 -12.16 7.23 -10.44
CA GLU A 73 -11.36 8.36 -9.98
C GLU A 73 -9.93 7.89 -9.66
N PRO A 74 -8.92 8.77 -9.69
CA PRO A 74 -7.57 8.40 -9.28
C PRO A 74 -7.52 7.91 -7.83
N GLY A 75 -7.10 6.67 -7.64
CA GLY A 75 -6.92 6.03 -6.34
C GLY A 75 -5.50 6.17 -5.78
N LYS A 76 -5.26 5.57 -4.61
CA LYS A 76 -3.91 5.47 -4.02
C LYS A 76 -2.99 4.59 -4.88
N PHE A 77 -3.54 3.54 -5.45
CA PHE A 77 -2.92 2.64 -6.42
C PHE A 77 -4.00 2.32 -7.47
N GLY A 78 -3.76 2.70 -8.71
CA GLY A 78 -4.74 2.61 -9.79
C GLY A 78 -5.95 3.52 -9.64
N GLY A 79 -7.09 3.15 -10.23
CA GLY A 79 -8.38 3.81 -10.08
C GLY A 79 -9.17 3.39 -8.82
N ALA A 80 -10.31 4.05 -8.58
CA ALA A 80 -11.27 3.75 -7.51
C ALA A 80 -12.71 4.07 -7.92
#